data_AF-A0A7S2YTG6-F1
#
_entry.id   AF-A0A7S2YTG6-F1
#
_cell.length_a   1.000
_cell.length_b   1.000
_cell.length_c   1.000
_cell.angle_alpha   90.00
_cell.angle_beta   90.00
_cell.angle_gamma   90.00
#
_symmetry.space_group_name_H-M   'P 1'
#
loop_
_entity.id
_entity.type
_entity.pdbx_description
1 polymer ?
#
loop_
_entity_poly.entity_id
_entity_poly.type
_entity_poly.pdbx_seq_one_letter_code
_entity_poly.pdbx_strand_id
1 'polypeptide(L)'
;AIQGRVHGAQGVERELQTLSARVTSDKVVAVQKLMKRCQVTIVWLGEQYKGVLERAEASNSEVAKIQNNTPTEGEQRETPRSCSVEELIFNNALAYGREGAVKQLLGQLEASRSSYRSAGLLAETLLMESNLVGNDRKILEDYVDGFAARITELDELILQRSKLVSNSGVGTSNLLGSRRAPGVVSLVGQPYTAHKLSL
;
A
#
# COMPACT_ATOMS: atom_id res chain seq x y z
N ALA A 1 -8.14 21.83 3.40
CA ALA A 1 -6.91 21.09 3.03
C ALA A 1 -7.06 20.16 1.81
N ILE A 2 -8.26 19.61 1.50
CA ILE A 2 -8.43 18.51 0.52
C ILE A 2 -8.58 18.99 -0.95
N GLN A 3 -9.07 20.20 -1.18
CA GLN A 3 -9.11 20.81 -2.52
C GLN A 3 -7.72 20.94 -3.17
N GLY A 4 -6.65 21.05 -2.37
CA GLY A 4 -5.28 21.24 -2.87
C GLY A 4 -4.66 20.01 -3.54
N ARG A 5 -5.10 18.79 -3.21
CA ARG A 5 -4.46 17.56 -3.76
C ARG A 5 -5.05 17.11 -5.10
N VAL A 6 -6.34 17.36 -5.35
CA VAL A 6 -6.96 17.21 -6.69
C VAL A 6 -6.38 18.25 -7.67
N HIS A 7 -6.04 19.45 -7.17
CA HIS A 7 -5.35 20.47 -7.96
C HIS A 7 -3.98 20.02 -8.48
N GLY A 8 -3.25 19.18 -7.73
CA GLY A 8 -1.95 18.65 -8.17
C GLY A 8 -2.08 17.77 -9.41
N ALA A 9 -3.03 16.83 -9.41
CA ALA A 9 -3.28 15.95 -10.56
C ALA A 9 -3.78 16.72 -11.79
N GLN A 10 -4.68 17.70 -11.59
CA GLN A 10 -5.13 18.61 -12.65
C GLN A 10 -4.03 19.57 -13.14
N GLY A 11 -3.03 19.86 -12.31
CA GLY A 11 -1.83 20.61 -12.67
C GLY A 11 -0.96 19.82 -13.65
N VAL A 12 -0.69 18.56 -13.32
CA VAL A 12 0.08 17.65 -14.18
C VAL A 12 -0.59 17.47 -15.55
N GLU A 13 -1.92 17.38 -15.60
CA GLU A 13 -2.67 17.29 -16.87
C GLU A 13 -2.48 18.55 -17.74
N ARG A 14 -2.56 19.74 -17.14
CA ARG A 14 -2.34 21.02 -17.85
C ARG A 14 -0.90 21.16 -18.35
N GLU A 15 0.08 20.74 -17.57
CA GLU A 15 1.48 20.71 -17.99
C GLU A 15 1.70 19.74 -19.15
N LEU A 16 1.09 18.56 -19.11
CA LEU A 16 1.16 17.58 -20.19
C LEU A 16 0.49 18.06 -21.49
N GLN A 17 -0.64 18.75 -21.40
CA GLN A 17 -1.27 19.39 -22.55
C GLN A 17 -0.34 20.45 -23.18
N THR A 18 0.33 21.24 -22.35
CA THR A 18 1.30 22.25 -22.79
C THR A 18 2.53 21.62 -23.47
N LEU A 19 3.03 20.51 -22.92
CA LEU A 19 4.13 19.74 -23.49
C LEU A 19 3.76 19.10 -24.84
N SER A 20 2.54 18.55 -24.96
CA SER A 20 2.05 17.95 -26.20
C SER A 20 2.07 18.93 -27.39
N ALA A 21 1.77 20.21 -27.13
CA ALA A 21 1.79 21.27 -28.14
C ALA A 21 3.20 21.66 -28.62
N ARG A 22 4.27 21.27 -27.91
CA ARG A 22 5.65 21.72 -28.15
C ARG A 22 6.58 20.62 -28.69
N VAL A 23 6.06 19.43 -28.96
CA VAL A 23 6.86 18.21 -29.12
C VAL A 23 6.79 17.67 -30.55
N THR A 24 7.91 17.12 -31.04
CA THR A 24 8.06 16.53 -32.39
C THR A 24 7.26 15.22 -32.56
N SER A 25 6.91 14.87 -33.81
CA SER A 25 5.97 13.78 -34.16
C SER A 25 6.19 12.44 -33.40
N ASP A 26 7.43 11.96 -33.29
CA ASP A 26 7.73 10.68 -32.60
C ASP A 26 7.46 10.72 -31.08
N LYS A 27 7.66 11.89 -30.47
CA LYS A 27 7.42 12.10 -29.04
C LYS A 27 5.95 12.42 -28.75
N VAL A 28 5.15 12.82 -29.73
CA VAL A 28 3.70 13.04 -29.59
C VAL A 28 3.00 11.74 -29.16
N VAL A 29 3.36 10.59 -29.73
CA VAL A 29 2.77 9.29 -29.36
C VAL A 29 3.09 8.93 -27.90
N ALA A 30 4.32 9.16 -27.45
CA ALA A 30 4.73 8.92 -26.07
C ALA A 30 3.99 9.83 -25.08
N VAL A 31 3.84 11.12 -25.42
CA VAL A 31 3.09 12.10 -24.63
C VAL A 31 1.62 11.73 -24.56
N GLN A 32 0.99 11.35 -25.68
CA GLN A 32 -0.40 10.89 -25.71
C GLN A 32 -0.63 9.64 -24.84
N LYS A 33 0.29 8.66 -24.90
CA LYS A 33 0.24 7.47 -24.05
C LYS A 33 0.34 7.85 -22.56
N LEU A 34 1.20 8.81 -22.23
CA LEU A 34 1.33 9.31 -20.86
C LEU A 34 0.05 10.05 -20.42
N MET A 35 -0.50 10.94 -21.26
CA MET A 35 -1.78 11.61 -20.98
C MET A 35 -2.90 10.61 -20.71
N LYS A 36 -3.03 9.58 -21.54
CA LYS A 36 -4.05 8.53 -21.34
C LYS A 36 -3.86 7.81 -20.01
N ARG A 37 -2.61 7.51 -19.63
CA ARG A 37 -2.32 6.90 -18.32
C ARG A 37 -2.69 7.84 -17.17
N CYS A 38 -2.32 9.11 -17.24
CA CYS A 38 -2.69 10.11 -16.24
C CYS A 38 -4.20 10.21 -16.09
N GLN A 39 -4.95 10.28 -17.20
CA GLN A 39 -6.41 10.33 -17.16
C GLN A 39 -7.02 9.12 -16.47
N VAL A 40 -6.56 7.91 -16.82
CA VAL A 40 -7.02 6.67 -16.18
C VAL A 40 -6.71 6.69 -14.68
N THR A 41 -5.51 7.11 -14.29
CA THR A 41 -5.12 7.23 -12.89
C THR A 41 -5.97 8.24 -12.13
N ILE A 42 -6.28 9.40 -12.72
CA ILE A 42 -7.12 10.43 -12.10
C ILE A 42 -8.53 9.91 -11.84
N VAL A 43 -9.16 9.28 -12.83
CA VAL A 43 -10.50 8.70 -12.69
C VAL A 43 -10.50 7.64 -11.60
N TRP A 44 -9.54 6.70 -11.66
CA TRP A 44 -9.41 5.64 -10.66
C TRP A 44 -9.21 6.19 -9.24
N LEU A 45 -8.35 7.19 -9.06
CA LEU A 45 -8.14 7.83 -7.75
C LEU A 45 -9.40 8.54 -7.25
N GLY A 46 -10.17 9.18 -8.14
CA GLY A 46 -11.45 9.79 -7.82
C GLY A 46 -12.46 8.78 -7.29
N GLU A 47 -12.55 7.61 -7.93
CA GLU A 47 -13.41 6.50 -7.49
C GLU A 47 -12.97 5.91 -6.15
N GLN A 48 -11.65 5.70 -5.96
CA GLN A 48 -11.13 5.22 -4.67
C GLN A 48 -11.43 6.20 -3.54
N TYR A 49 -11.24 7.50 -3.78
CA TYR A 49 -11.52 8.54 -2.80
C TYR A 49 -13.01 8.56 -2.42
N LYS A 50 -13.91 8.49 -3.41
CA LYS A 50 -15.35 8.41 -3.17
C LYS A 50 -15.70 7.23 -2.27
N GLY A 51 -15.18 6.04 -2.57
CA GLY A 51 -15.42 4.84 -1.75
C GLY A 51 -14.86 4.94 -0.32
N VAL A 52 -13.72 5.61 -0.13
CA VAL A 52 -13.18 5.88 1.22
C VAL A 52 -14.11 6.80 2.00
N LEU A 53 -14.60 7.86 1.37
CA LEU A 53 -15.51 8.84 1.99
C LEU A 53 -16.82 8.19 2.42
N GLU A 54 -17.43 7.38 1.55
CA GLU A 54 -18.65 6.62 1.86
C GLU A 54 -18.46 5.68 3.06
N ARG A 55 -17.32 4.96 3.12
CA ARG A 55 -17.00 4.09 4.27
C ARG A 55 -16.74 4.88 5.56
N ALA A 56 -16.10 6.04 5.46
CA ALA A 56 -15.87 6.91 6.62
C ALA A 56 -17.19 7.46 7.18
N GLU A 57 -18.10 7.90 6.31
CA GLU A 57 -19.45 8.36 6.70
C GLU A 57 -20.28 7.23 7.33
N ALA A 58 -20.24 6.03 6.75
CA ALA A 58 -20.88 4.85 7.32
C ALA A 58 -20.30 4.51 8.70
N SER A 59 -18.97 4.50 8.84
CA SER A 59 -18.31 4.24 10.13
C SER A 59 -18.66 5.30 11.18
N ASN A 60 -18.70 6.59 10.82
CA ASN A 60 -19.09 7.67 11.72
C ASN A 60 -20.53 7.50 12.22
N SER A 61 -21.43 7.08 11.33
CA SER A 61 -22.83 6.80 11.67
C SER A 61 -22.96 5.64 12.65
N GLU A 62 -22.17 4.57 12.49
CA GLU A 62 -22.15 3.44 13.42
C GLU A 62 -21.53 3.81 14.78
N VAL A 63 -20.43 4.57 14.79
CA VAL A 63 -19.81 5.05 16.04
C VAL A 63 -20.79 5.93 16.83
N ALA A 64 -21.53 6.82 16.17
CA ALA A 64 -22.54 7.64 16.81
C ALA A 64 -23.67 6.81 17.45
N LYS A 65 -24.11 5.72 16.81
CA LYS A 65 -25.11 4.80 17.38
C LYS A 65 -24.59 4.12 18.65
N ILE A 66 -23.33 3.67 18.65
CA ILE A 66 -22.71 3.02 19.82
C ILE A 66 -22.62 4.00 21.01
N GLN A 67 -22.24 5.25 20.75
CA GLN A 67 -22.16 6.29 21.77
C GLN A 67 -23.52 6.64 22.36
N ASN A 68 -24.58 6.68 21.54
CA ASN A 68 -25.93 7.02 22.02
C ASN A 68 -26.61 5.87 22.79
N ASN A 69 -26.22 4.62 22.52
CA ASN A 69 -26.83 3.42 23.11
C ASN A 69 -26.08 2.87 24.34
N THR A 70 -24.98 3.49 24.77
CA THR A 70 -24.23 3.03 25.95
C THR A 70 -24.76 3.71 27.21
N PRO A 71 -25.50 3.00 28.10
CA PRO A 71 -25.98 3.58 29.34
C PRO A 71 -24.80 3.96 30.25
N THR A 72 -24.83 5.20 30.73
CA THR A 72 -23.88 5.79 31.69
C THR A 72 -24.12 5.23 33.09
N GLU A 73 -23.98 3.93 33.28
CA GLU A 73 -24.04 3.34 34.63
C GLU A 73 -22.63 3.04 35.12
N GLY A 74 -22.32 3.64 36.27
CA GLY A 74 -20.99 3.76 36.81
C GLY A 74 -20.40 2.42 37.24
N GLU A 75 -19.46 1.93 36.46
CA GLU A 75 -18.40 1.02 36.90
C GLU A 75 -17.16 1.38 36.08
N GLN A 76 -15.99 1.27 36.70
CA GLN A 76 -14.67 1.64 36.19
C GLN A 76 -14.37 0.99 34.83
N ARG A 77 -14.92 1.55 33.74
CA ARG A 77 -14.46 1.24 32.40
C ARG A 77 -13.09 1.85 32.25
N GLU A 78 -12.08 1.00 32.29
CA GLU A 78 -10.79 1.30 31.67
C GLU A 78 -11.09 1.98 30.34
N THR A 79 -10.77 3.26 30.26
CA THR A 79 -10.99 4.05 29.04
C THR A 79 -10.26 3.29 27.93
N PRO A 80 -10.95 2.88 26.85
CA PRO A 80 -10.27 2.20 25.77
C PRO A 80 -9.15 3.11 25.29
N ARG A 81 -7.90 2.64 25.40
CA ARG A 81 -6.72 3.42 25.02
C ARG A 81 -6.91 3.82 23.57
N SER A 82 -7.21 5.09 23.35
CA SER A 82 -7.37 5.65 22.01
C SER A 82 -5.99 5.66 21.37
N CYS A 83 -5.72 4.67 20.52
CA CYS A 83 -4.52 4.62 19.69
C CYS A 83 -4.60 5.74 18.65
N SER A 84 -3.52 6.49 18.47
CA SER A 84 -3.49 7.53 17.44
C SER A 84 -3.44 6.90 16.05
N VAL A 85 -3.84 7.65 15.02
CA VAL A 85 -3.80 7.14 13.62
C VAL A 85 -2.36 6.85 13.21
N GLU A 86 -1.41 7.68 13.65
CA GLU A 86 0.02 7.53 13.39
C GLU A 86 0.56 6.24 14.02
N GLU A 87 0.18 5.97 15.28
CA GLU A 87 0.56 4.74 15.97
C GLU A 87 -0.04 3.50 15.26
N LEU A 88 -1.29 3.58 14.79
CA LEU A 88 -1.89 2.51 13.98
C LEU A 88 -1.14 2.29 12.66
N ILE A 89 -0.78 3.34 11.94
CA ILE A 89 -0.02 3.24 10.68
C ILE A 89 1.36 2.64 10.95
N PHE A 90 2.06 3.12 11.98
CA PHE A 90 3.38 2.61 12.37
C PHE A 90 3.33 1.11 12.72
N ASN A 91 2.36 0.71 13.55
CA ASN A 91 2.17 -0.69 13.92
C ASN A 91 1.88 -1.58 12.71
N ASN A 92 1.09 -1.10 11.75
CA ASN A 92 0.85 -1.81 10.49
C ASN A 92 2.11 -1.91 9.63
N ALA A 93 2.91 -0.84 9.52
CA ALA A 93 4.19 -0.87 8.81
C ALA A 93 5.10 -1.96 9.39
N LEU A 94 5.24 -2.04 10.70
CA LEU A 94 6.03 -3.08 11.37
C LEU A 94 5.44 -4.48 11.16
N ALA A 95 4.12 -4.63 11.17
CA ALA A 95 3.46 -5.90 10.90
C ALA A 95 3.76 -6.41 9.49
N TYR A 96 3.68 -5.55 8.47
CA TYR A 96 4.06 -5.90 7.11
C TYR A 96 5.55 -6.20 6.97
N GLY A 97 6.43 -5.47 7.67
CA GLY A 97 7.86 -5.78 7.71
C GLY A 97 8.14 -7.18 8.26
N ARG A 98 7.51 -7.54 9.37
CA ARG A 98 7.62 -8.90 9.96
C ARG A 98 7.06 -9.97 9.03
N GLU A 99 5.90 -9.72 8.42
CA GLU A 99 5.30 -10.63 7.44
C GLU A 99 6.22 -10.85 6.23
N GLY A 100 6.87 -9.78 5.76
CA GLY A 100 7.90 -9.82 4.71
C GLY A 100 9.05 -10.77 5.08
N ALA A 101 9.58 -10.64 6.30
CA ALA A 101 10.65 -11.51 6.80
C ALA A 101 10.20 -12.98 6.88
N VAL A 102 9.00 -13.25 7.38
CA VAL A 102 8.44 -14.62 7.43
C VAL A 102 8.32 -15.20 6.02
N LYS A 103 7.76 -14.46 5.06
CA LYS A 103 7.62 -14.91 3.67
C LYS A 103 8.97 -15.15 3.00
N GLN A 104 9.99 -14.35 3.33
CA GLN A 104 11.36 -14.55 2.84
C GLN A 104 11.93 -15.89 3.32
N LEU A 105 11.78 -16.18 4.62
CA LEU A 105 12.21 -17.46 5.21
C LEU A 105 11.48 -18.67 4.59
N LEU A 106 10.21 -18.49 4.21
CA LEU A 106 9.43 -19.52 3.51
C LEU A 106 9.75 -19.64 2.00
N GLY A 107 10.72 -18.87 1.49
CA GLY A 107 11.11 -18.88 0.07
C GLY A 107 10.09 -18.23 -0.87
N GLN A 108 9.09 -17.51 -0.33
CA GLN A 108 8.05 -16.82 -1.07
C GLN A 108 8.50 -15.39 -1.45
N LEU A 109 9.54 -15.29 -2.28
CA LEU A 109 10.27 -14.04 -2.50
C LEU A 109 9.40 -12.88 -3.02
N GLU A 110 8.51 -13.14 -3.99
CA GLU A 110 7.62 -12.09 -4.54
C GLU A 110 6.59 -11.59 -3.52
N ALA A 111 6.07 -12.49 -2.69
CA ALA A 111 5.13 -12.13 -1.64
C ALA A 111 5.83 -11.36 -0.51
N SER A 112 7.06 -11.77 -0.15
CA SER A 112 7.91 -11.06 0.79
C SER A 112 8.21 -9.64 0.32
N ARG A 113 8.63 -9.50 -0.95
CA ARG A 113 8.89 -8.20 -1.57
C ARG A 113 7.67 -7.29 -1.54
N SER A 114 6.50 -7.85 -1.83
CA SER A 114 5.24 -7.11 -1.76
C SER A 114 4.92 -6.62 -0.34
N SER A 115 5.14 -7.45 0.68
CA SER A 115 4.96 -7.03 2.09
C SER A 115 5.94 -5.93 2.50
N TYR A 116 7.23 -6.02 2.13
CA TYR A 116 8.19 -4.94 2.43
C TYR A 116 7.85 -3.62 1.71
N ARG A 117 7.33 -3.68 0.47
CA ARG A 117 6.84 -2.48 -0.22
C ARG A 117 5.68 -1.82 0.52
N SER A 118 4.71 -2.60 0.99
CA SER A 118 3.62 -2.08 1.80
C SER A 118 4.12 -1.45 3.11
N ALA A 119 5.10 -2.08 3.77
CA ALA A 119 5.73 -1.54 4.97
C ALA A 119 6.41 -0.18 4.72
N GLY A 120 7.20 -0.08 3.64
CA GLY A 120 7.85 1.15 3.22
C GLY A 120 6.86 2.29 2.94
N LEU A 121 5.81 2.02 2.16
CA LEU A 121 4.79 3.03 1.84
C LEU A 121 4.08 3.59 3.09
N LEU A 122 3.80 2.76 4.08
CA LEU A 122 3.20 3.21 5.34
C LEU A 122 4.17 4.05 6.17
N ALA A 123 5.44 3.66 6.24
CA ALA A 123 6.47 4.45 6.93
C ALA A 123 6.72 5.80 6.22
N GLU A 124 6.76 5.82 4.89
CA GLU A 124 6.82 7.04 4.08
C GLU A 124 5.60 7.95 4.31
N THR A 125 4.41 7.36 4.46
CA THR A 125 3.19 8.12 4.76
C THR A 125 3.34 8.91 6.07
N LEU A 126 3.95 8.32 7.09
CA LEU A 126 4.23 9.01 8.36
C LEU A 126 5.26 10.14 8.19
N LEU A 127 6.24 9.99 7.30
CA LEU A 127 7.24 11.03 7.02
C LEU A 127 6.65 12.29 6.35
N MET A 128 5.46 12.17 5.74
CA MET A 128 4.72 13.30 5.17
C MET A 128 4.02 14.17 6.22
N GLU A 129 3.96 13.74 7.49
CA GLU A 129 3.36 14.51 8.57
C GLU A 129 4.22 15.72 8.94
N SER A 130 3.59 16.90 9.02
CA SER A 130 4.29 18.18 9.22
C SER A 130 4.83 18.36 10.65
N ASN A 131 4.25 17.65 11.62
CA ASN A 131 4.53 17.83 13.04
C ASN A 131 5.39 16.69 13.64
N LEU A 132 6.11 15.95 12.80
CA LEU A 132 6.92 14.82 13.23
C LEU A 132 8.21 15.29 13.93
N VAL A 133 8.45 14.79 15.15
CA VAL A 133 9.65 15.10 15.94
C VAL A 133 10.90 14.55 15.26
N GLY A 134 12.04 15.23 15.39
CA GLY A 134 13.28 14.87 14.69
C GLY A 134 13.79 13.44 14.99
N ASN A 135 13.62 12.95 16.23
CA ASN A 135 14.00 11.58 16.57
C ASN A 135 13.10 10.55 15.89
N ASP A 136 11.78 10.77 15.90
CA ASP A 136 10.81 9.87 15.28
C ASP A 136 10.98 9.85 13.76
N ARG A 137 11.28 11.02 13.16
CA ARG A 137 11.64 11.13 11.74
C ARG A 137 12.84 10.25 11.40
N LYS A 138 13.91 10.35 12.17
CA LYS A 138 15.11 9.53 11.94
C LYS A 138 14.81 8.03 12.05
N ILE A 139 14.04 7.63 13.07
CA ILE A 139 13.63 6.22 13.23
C ILE A 139 12.85 5.74 12.00
N LEU A 140 11.92 6.56 11.49
CA LEU A 140 11.14 6.22 10.30
C LEU A 140 12.00 6.15 9.04
N GLU A 141 12.96 7.06 8.87
CA GLU A 141 13.95 7.02 7.78
C GLU A 141 14.77 5.72 7.84
N ASP A 142 15.28 5.33 9.01
CA ASP A 142 16.01 4.08 9.21
C ASP A 142 15.15 2.84 8.84
N TYR A 143 13.85 2.86 9.15
CA TYR A 143 12.92 1.79 8.72
C TYR A 143 12.69 1.78 7.21
N VAL A 144 12.50 2.94 6.58
CA VAL A 144 12.32 3.05 5.13
C VAL A 144 13.55 2.52 4.40
N ASP A 145 14.75 2.94 4.82
CA ASP A 145 16.01 2.46 4.27
C ASP A 145 16.19 0.95 4.50
N GLY A 146 15.83 0.46 5.68
CA GLY A 146 15.83 -0.97 5.99
C GLY A 146 14.92 -1.78 5.09
N PHE A 147 13.69 -1.33 4.83
CA PHE A 147 12.76 -1.99 3.91
C PHE A 147 13.26 -1.93 2.47
N ALA A 148 13.81 -0.80 2.03
CA ALA A 148 14.39 -0.65 0.70
C ALA A 148 15.56 -1.62 0.48
N ALA A 149 16.47 -1.73 1.45
CA ALA A 149 17.58 -2.68 1.40
C ALA A 149 17.11 -4.13 1.25
N ARG A 150 16.05 -4.53 1.98
CA ARG A 150 15.45 -5.87 1.85
C ARG A 150 14.79 -6.10 0.50
N ILE A 151 14.16 -5.09 -0.09
CA ILE A 151 13.59 -5.20 -1.44
C ILE A 151 14.71 -5.42 -2.47
N THR A 152 15.82 -4.68 -2.38
CA THR A 152 16.98 -4.85 -3.27
C THR A 152 17.58 -6.25 -3.15
N GLU A 153 17.78 -6.75 -1.93
CA GLU A 153 18.27 -8.11 -1.68
C GLU A 153 17.34 -9.17 -2.33
N LEU A 154 16.03 -9.02 -2.16
CA LEU A 154 15.05 -9.93 -2.78
C LEU A 154 15.08 -9.87 -4.30
N ASP A 155 15.23 -8.68 -4.89
CA ASP A 155 15.33 -8.51 -6.34
C ASP A 155 16.55 -9.25 -6.91
N GLU A 156 17.69 -9.21 -6.21
CA GLU A 156 18.88 -9.98 -6.57
C GLU A 156 18.64 -11.50 -6.49
N LEU A 157 18.00 -11.98 -5.42
CA LEU A 157 17.68 -13.40 -5.24
C LEU A 157 16.70 -13.92 -6.29
N ILE A 158 15.66 -13.15 -6.62
CA ILE A 158 14.68 -13.48 -7.66
C ILE A 158 15.38 -13.60 -9.03
N LEU A 159 16.29 -12.66 -9.32
CA LEU A 159 17.07 -12.67 -10.56
C LEU A 159 18.02 -13.87 -10.64
N GLN A 160 18.72 -14.20 -9.55
CA GLN A 160 19.60 -15.38 -9.47
C GLN A 160 18.83 -16.69 -9.66
N ARG A 161 17.66 -16.83 -9.02
CA ARG A 161 16.79 -18.00 -9.17
C ARG A 161 16.32 -18.17 -10.61
N SER A 162 15.98 -17.08 -11.28
CA SER A 162 15.56 -17.09 -12.68
C SER A 162 16.67 -17.64 -13.60
N LYS A 163 17.93 -17.26 -13.36
CA LYS A 163 19.08 -17.73 -14.15
C LYS A 163 19.35 -19.23 -13.98
N LEU A 164 19.21 -19.77 -12.77
CA LEU A 164 19.44 -21.20 -12.49
C LEU A 164 18.37 -22.10 -13.14
N VAL A 165 17.13 -21.63 -13.23
CA VAL A 165 16.05 -22.35 -13.92
C VAL A 165 16.27 -22.35 -15.44
N SER A 166 16.82 -21.26 -16.01
CA SER A 166 17.12 -21.18 -17.45
C SER A 166 18.32 -22.03 -17.89
N ASN A 167 19.29 -22.31 -17.01
CA ASN A 167 20.48 -23.09 -17.35
C ASN A 167 20.29 -24.62 -17.27
N SER A 168 19.18 -25.11 -16.70
CA SER A 168 18.88 -26.55 -16.61
C SER A 168 18.16 -27.11 -17.86
N GLY A 169 18.07 -26.32 -18.93
CA GLY A 169 17.39 -26.66 -20.18
C GLY A 169 18.23 -27.48 -21.16
N VAL A 170 18.73 -28.64 -20.76
CA VAL A 170 19.08 -29.72 -21.70
C VAL A 170 18.33 -30.97 -21.25
N GLY A 171 17.21 -31.24 -21.93
CA GLY A 171 16.57 -32.55 -21.97
C GLY A 171 15.54 -32.82 -20.88
N THR A 172 14.28 -32.45 -21.10
CA THR A 172 13.17 -33.41 -21.22
C THR A 172 11.85 -32.67 -21.49
N SER A 173 11.27 -33.01 -22.63
CA SER A 173 9.90 -32.72 -23.02
C SER A 173 8.87 -33.26 -22.02
N ASN A 174 7.93 -32.44 -21.56
CA ASN A 174 6.49 -32.63 -21.77
C ASN A 174 5.62 -31.76 -20.85
N LEU A 175 4.72 -31.01 -21.50
CA LEU A 175 3.28 -30.87 -21.20
C LEU A 175 2.85 -30.77 -19.73
N LEU A 176 2.52 -29.54 -19.29
CA LEU A 176 1.19 -29.20 -18.76
C LEU A 176 1.10 -27.70 -18.48
N GLY A 177 0.28 -27.02 -19.27
CA GLY A 177 -0.04 -25.62 -19.08
C GLY A 177 -0.96 -25.42 -17.87
N SER A 178 -0.66 -24.42 -17.06
CA SER A 178 -1.69 -23.71 -16.29
C SER A 178 -1.29 -22.25 -16.20
N ARG A 179 -1.80 -21.47 -17.15
CA ARG A 179 -1.77 -20.01 -17.13
C ARG A 179 -2.65 -19.54 -15.97
N ARG A 180 -2.03 -19.00 -14.92
CA ARG A 180 -2.71 -18.10 -13.98
C ARG A 180 -2.12 -16.69 -14.13
N ALA A 181 -2.99 -15.78 -14.54
CA ALA A 181 -2.71 -14.37 -14.76
C ALA A 181 -2.37 -13.64 -13.45
N PRO A 182 -1.62 -12.52 -13.51
CA PRO A 182 -1.32 -11.71 -12.35
C PRO A 182 -2.38 -10.62 -12.12
N GLY A 183 -2.70 -10.38 -10.84
CA GLY A 183 -3.04 -9.02 -10.36
C GLY A 183 -4.52 -8.64 -10.35
N VAL A 184 -5.26 -9.10 -9.33
CA VAL A 184 -6.28 -8.30 -8.65
C VAL A 184 -6.12 -8.56 -7.15
N VAL A 185 -5.58 -7.58 -6.43
CA VAL A 185 -5.56 -7.60 -4.96
C VAL A 185 -6.97 -7.23 -4.50
N SER A 186 -7.77 -8.23 -4.14
CA SER A 186 -9.01 -8.00 -3.38
C SER A 186 -8.62 -7.67 -1.94
N LEU A 187 -8.64 -6.38 -1.60
CA LEU A 187 -8.66 -5.90 -0.22
C LEU A 187 -10.10 -6.02 0.30
N VAL A 188 -10.55 -7.25 0.52
CA VAL A 188 -11.79 -7.55 1.24
C VAL A 188 -11.37 -8.14 2.58
N GLY A 189 -11.64 -7.39 3.65
CA GLY A 189 -11.30 -7.77 5.02
C GLY A 189 -11.86 -9.15 5.35
N GLN A 190 -10.99 -10.06 5.78
CA GLN A 190 -11.41 -11.24 6.51
C GLN A 190 -11.98 -10.79 7.88
N PRO A 191 -13.17 -11.26 8.28
CA PRO A 191 -13.63 -11.07 9.64
C PRO A 191 -12.73 -11.88 10.60
N TYR A 192 -12.19 -11.19 11.60
CA TYR A 192 -11.52 -11.80 12.75
C TYR A 192 -12.52 -12.70 13.48
N THR A 193 -12.30 -14.02 13.49
CA THR A 193 -12.96 -14.92 14.43
C THR A 193 -12.17 -14.93 15.73
N ALA A 194 -12.70 -14.28 16.75
CA ALA A 194 -12.19 -14.34 18.11
C ALA A 194 -12.30 -15.78 18.65
N HIS A 195 -11.16 -16.44 18.86
CA HIS A 195 -11.12 -17.66 19.66
C HIS A 195 -11.37 -17.28 21.12
N LYS A 196 -12.54 -17.67 21.65
CA LYS A 196 -12.79 -17.70 23.09
C LYS A 196 -11.81 -18.69 23.72
N LEU A 197 -10.92 -18.19 24.58
CA LEU A 197 -10.26 -19.00 25.59
C LEU A 197 -11.30 -19.30 26.67
N SER A 198 -11.67 -20.58 26.78
CA SER A 198 -12.35 -21.14 27.94
C SER A 198 -11.33 -21.26 29.06
N LEU A 199 -11.50 -20.48 30.12
CA LEU A 199 -11.07 -20.88 31.47
C LEU A 199 -12.26 -21.53 32.16
#